data_AF-F9EFW3-F1
#
_entry.id   AF-F9EFW3-F1
#
_cell.length_a   1.000
_cell.length_b   1.000
_cell.length_c   1.000
_cell.angle_alpha   90.00
_cell.angle_beta   90.00
_cell.angle_gamma   90.00
#
_symmetry.space_group_name_H-M   'P 1'
#
loop_
_entity.id
_entity.type
_entity.pdbx_description
1 polymer ?
#
loop_
_entity_poly.entity_id
_entity_poly.type
_entity_poly.pdbx_seq_one_letter_code
_entity_poly.pdbx_strand_id
1 'polypeptide(L)'
;MLDLHDSGSNGPSQAAVSGLDAVADADETGFIVADPQHVYVTGFFGGDRMASALACARPDLVTVIAPVAGLRADRASADAPSVVDDEKTCASAQGVSVVTFYGEDDTVAPPTGAMTIRGGATTSPPPSRPGPTSTSARRR
;
A
#
# COMPACT_ATOMS: atom_id res chain seq x y z
N MET A 1 -13.90 -0.82 -4.28
CA MET A 1 -12.46 -0.98 -4.02
C MET A 1 -11.72 -0.87 -5.33
N LEU A 2 -10.58 -0.18 -5.36
CA LEU A 2 -9.69 -0.07 -6.52
C LEU A 2 -8.37 -0.76 -6.20
N ASP A 3 -8.06 -1.82 -6.92
CA ASP A 3 -6.77 -2.50 -6.87
C ASP A 3 -5.93 -2.02 -8.05
N LEU A 4 -4.74 -1.49 -7.77
CA LEU A 4 -3.83 -0.96 -8.76
C LEU A 4 -2.68 -1.93 -8.97
N HIS A 5 -2.50 -2.35 -10.21
CA HIS A 5 -1.47 -3.29 -10.57
C HIS A 5 -0.09 -2.61 -10.68
N ASP A 6 0.96 -3.38 -10.41
CA ASP A 6 2.34 -2.98 -10.66
C ASP A 6 2.72 -3.18 -12.15
N SER A 7 3.93 -2.77 -12.55
CA SER A 7 4.43 -2.86 -13.92
C SER A 7 4.51 -4.28 -14.48
N GLY A 8 4.55 -5.29 -13.61
CA GLY A 8 4.56 -6.71 -14.00
C GLY A 8 3.18 -7.37 -14.10
N SER A 9 2.10 -6.62 -13.93
CA SER A 9 0.72 -7.13 -13.88
C SER A 9 -0.24 -6.24 -14.69
N ASN A 10 -1.54 -6.57 -14.69
CA ASN A 10 -2.61 -5.84 -15.36
C ASN A 10 -3.97 -6.13 -14.69
N GLY A 11 -5.01 -5.40 -15.12
CA GLY A 11 -6.38 -5.54 -14.61
C GLY A 11 -6.95 -6.98 -14.69
N PRO A 12 -6.94 -7.64 -15.86
CA PRO A 12 -7.41 -9.02 -15.99
C PRO A 12 -6.72 -10.01 -15.02
N SER A 13 -5.41 -9.89 -14.83
CA SER A 13 -4.68 -10.74 -13.89
C SER A 13 -5.09 -10.50 -12.43
N GLN A 14 -5.38 -9.25 -12.05
CA GLN A 14 -5.91 -8.94 -10.71
C GLN A 14 -7.34 -9.44 -10.52
N ALA A 15 -8.22 -9.25 -11.50
CA ALA A 15 -9.59 -9.76 -11.46
C ALA A 15 -9.60 -11.27 -11.16
N ALA A 16 -8.76 -12.03 -11.88
CA ALA A 16 -8.62 -13.47 -11.74
C ALA A 16 -8.19 -13.96 -10.34
N VAL A 17 -7.51 -13.13 -9.53
CA VAL A 17 -7.05 -13.50 -8.18
C VAL A 17 -7.84 -12.84 -7.06
N SER A 18 -8.56 -11.75 -7.35
CA SER A 18 -9.31 -10.97 -6.36
C SER A 18 -10.57 -11.68 -5.83
N GLY A 19 -11.14 -12.60 -6.63
CA GLY A 19 -12.42 -13.23 -6.34
C GLY A 19 -13.65 -12.33 -6.55
N LEU A 20 -13.47 -11.10 -7.05
CA LEU A 20 -14.58 -10.16 -7.27
C LEU A 20 -15.55 -10.66 -8.35
N ASP A 21 -15.06 -11.36 -9.38
CA ASP A 21 -15.91 -11.98 -10.40
C ASP A 21 -16.83 -13.03 -9.78
N ALA A 22 -16.30 -13.86 -8.87
CA ALA A 22 -17.10 -14.85 -8.16
C ALA A 22 -18.13 -14.21 -7.22
N VAL A 23 -17.85 -13.02 -6.67
CA VAL A 23 -18.81 -12.23 -5.90
C VAL A 23 -19.89 -11.65 -6.80
N ALA A 24 -19.52 -11.16 -7.99
CA ALA A 24 -20.47 -10.66 -8.99
C ALA A 24 -21.43 -11.76 -9.45
N ASP A 25 -20.92 -12.98 -9.64
CA ASP A 25 -21.66 -14.11 -10.19
C ASP A 25 -22.38 -14.95 -9.10
N ALA A 26 -22.30 -14.55 -7.82
CA ALA A 26 -22.81 -15.34 -6.71
C ALA A 26 -24.35 -15.46 -6.65
N ASP A 27 -25.08 -14.58 -7.32
CA ASP A 27 -26.55 -14.59 -7.37
C ASP A 27 -27.12 -14.52 -8.80
N GLU A 28 -28.41 -14.85 -8.92
CA GLU A 28 -29.13 -14.93 -10.21
C GLU A 28 -29.29 -13.56 -10.90
N THR A 29 -29.02 -12.46 -10.20
CA THR A 29 -29.09 -11.09 -10.70
C THR A 29 -27.73 -10.49 -11.05
N GLY A 30 -26.66 -11.25 -10.79
CA GLY A 30 -25.25 -10.88 -10.72
C GLY A 30 -24.86 -9.45 -11.11
N PHE A 31 -24.60 -8.61 -10.11
CA PHE A 31 -24.08 -7.26 -10.32
C PHE A 31 -23.18 -6.81 -9.16
N ILE A 32 -22.15 -6.03 -9.49
CA ILE A 32 -21.36 -5.27 -8.51
C ILE A 32 -21.86 -3.83 -8.50
N VAL A 33 -22.13 -3.30 -7.31
CA VAL A 33 -22.40 -1.86 -7.12
C VAL A 33 -21.11 -1.15 -6.75
N ALA A 34 -20.74 -0.15 -7.54
CA ALA A 34 -19.69 0.79 -7.16
C ALA A 34 -20.30 1.94 -6.34
N ASP A 35 -19.83 2.10 -5.10
CA ASP A 35 -20.12 3.28 -4.28
C ASP A 35 -18.99 4.31 -4.44
N PRO A 36 -19.21 5.39 -5.20
CA PRO A 36 -18.18 6.41 -5.41
C PRO A 36 -17.93 7.29 -4.19
N GLN A 37 -18.72 7.18 -3.11
CA GLN A 37 -18.48 7.93 -1.87
C GLN A 37 -17.53 7.21 -0.91
N HIS A 38 -17.33 5.90 -1.09
CA HIS A 38 -16.47 5.07 -0.24
C HIS A 38 -15.41 4.34 -1.09
N VAL A 39 -14.39 5.09 -1.51
CA VAL A 39 -13.32 4.58 -2.37
C VAL A 39 -12.11 4.18 -1.53
N TYR A 40 -11.84 2.89 -1.52
CA TYR A 40 -10.66 2.28 -0.90
C TYR A 40 -9.69 1.86 -1.99
N VAL A 41 -8.42 2.24 -1.88
CA VAL A 41 -7.40 1.99 -2.91
C VAL A 41 -6.22 1.20 -2.34
N THR A 42 -5.75 0.21 -3.07
CA THR A 42 -4.60 -0.64 -2.71
C THR A 42 -3.81 -1.03 -3.96
N GLY A 43 -2.69 -1.71 -3.76
CA GLY A 43 -1.89 -2.36 -4.79
C GLY A 43 -0.76 -3.16 -4.16
N PHE A 44 0.32 -3.31 -4.90
CA PHE A 44 1.62 -3.77 -4.40
C PHE A 44 2.73 -2.98 -5.09
N PHE A 45 3.76 -2.56 -4.34
CA PHE A 45 4.95 -1.88 -4.87
C PHE A 45 4.61 -0.68 -5.78
N GLY A 46 4.75 -0.80 -7.11
CA GLY A 46 4.40 0.25 -8.06
C GLY A 46 2.91 0.56 -8.11
N GLY A 47 2.04 -0.41 -7.87
CA GLY A 47 0.59 -0.19 -7.76
C GLY A 47 0.22 0.70 -6.58
N ASP A 48 0.87 0.50 -5.44
CA ASP A 48 0.63 1.32 -4.24
C ASP A 48 1.28 2.68 -4.25
N ARG A 49 2.40 2.75 -4.95
CA ARG A 49 2.97 4.00 -5.39
C ARG A 49 1.92 4.82 -6.17
N MET A 50 1.15 4.20 -7.07
CA MET A 50 0.03 4.88 -7.75
C MET A 50 -1.11 5.21 -6.77
N ALA A 51 -1.45 4.33 -5.83
CA ALA A 51 -2.48 4.58 -4.82
C ALA A 51 -2.14 5.80 -3.96
N SER A 52 -0.89 5.88 -3.51
CA SER A 52 -0.36 7.02 -2.74
C SER A 52 -0.41 8.32 -3.53
N ALA A 53 -0.04 8.27 -4.82
CA ALA A 53 -0.13 9.44 -5.70
C ALA A 53 -1.57 9.88 -5.95
N LEU A 54 -2.52 8.94 -6.05
CA LEU A 54 -3.94 9.23 -6.19
C LEU A 54 -4.51 9.90 -4.93
N ALA A 55 -4.20 9.37 -3.74
CA ALA A 55 -4.62 9.95 -2.47
C ALA A 55 -4.05 11.35 -2.25
N CYS A 56 -2.79 11.58 -2.63
CA CYS A 56 -2.17 12.90 -2.62
C CYS A 56 -2.86 13.88 -3.57
N ALA A 57 -3.13 13.45 -4.82
CA ALA A 57 -3.66 14.33 -5.85
C ALA A 57 -5.16 14.62 -5.70
N ARG A 58 -5.94 13.64 -5.20
CA ARG A 58 -7.41 13.68 -5.08
C ARG A 58 -7.88 13.12 -3.74
N PRO A 59 -7.48 13.73 -2.61
CA PRO A 59 -7.93 13.31 -1.29
C PRO A 59 -9.44 13.50 -1.07
N ASP A 60 -10.10 14.27 -1.95
CA ASP A 60 -11.55 14.42 -2.02
C ASP A 60 -12.28 13.17 -2.54
N LEU A 61 -11.58 12.28 -3.25
CA LEU A 61 -12.15 11.06 -3.84
C LEU A 61 -11.81 9.78 -3.07
N VAL A 62 -10.82 9.80 -2.19
CA VAL A 62 -10.27 8.59 -1.56
C VAL A 62 -10.56 8.59 -0.07
N THR A 63 -11.20 7.53 0.42
CA THR A 63 -11.52 7.35 1.84
C THR A 63 -10.32 6.81 2.60
N VAL A 64 -9.69 5.76 2.07
CA VAL A 64 -8.56 5.06 2.68
C VAL A 64 -7.64 4.52 1.59
N ILE A 65 -6.33 4.54 1.86
CA ILE A 65 -5.37 3.71 1.12
C ILE A 65 -4.78 2.62 2.01
N ALA A 66 -4.51 1.46 1.41
CA ALA A 66 -3.93 0.31 2.09
C ALA A 66 -2.57 -0.16 1.50
N PRO A 67 -1.49 0.65 1.49
CA PRO A 67 -0.31 0.31 0.71
C PRO A 67 0.53 -0.86 1.22
N VAL A 68 0.93 -1.76 0.34
CA VAL A 68 1.88 -2.85 0.54
C VAL A 68 3.20 -2.57 -0.20
N ALA A 69 4.26 -2.33 0.56
CA ALA A 69 5.62 -2.08 0.03
C ALA A 69 5.72 -0.89 -0.94
N GLY A 70 4.82 0.09 -0.85
CA GLY A 70 4.73 1.17 -1.85
C GLY A 70 4.21 2.52 -1.37
N LEU A 71 4.03 2.74 -0.05
CA LEU A 71 3.63 4.05 0.49
C LEU A 71 4.70 5.11 0.19
N ARG A 72 4.24 6.29 -0.25
CA ARG A 72 5.04 7.50 -0.41
C ARG A 72 4.18 8.73 -0.17
N ALA A 73 4.75 9.79 0.37
CA ALA A 73 4.00 11.04 0.60
C ALA A 73 3.77 11.80 -0.72
N ASP A 74 4.70 11.68 -1.68
CA ASP A 74 4.76 12.58 -2.84
C ASP A 74 4.59 11.84 -4.18
N ARG A 75 4.34 12.62 -5.24
CA ARG A 75 4.32 12.08 -6.60
C ARG A 75 5.75 11.72 -7.02
N ALA A 76 5.91 10.57 -7.66
CA ALA A 76 7.19 10.20 -8.24
C ALA A 76 7.54 11.09 -9.44
N SER A 77 8.82 11.40 -9.57
CA SER A 77 9.36 12.17 -10.70
C SER A 77 9.12 11.46 -12.02
N ALA A 78 8.71 12.23 -13.03
CA ALA A 78 8.49 11.69 -14.37
C ALA A 78 9.78 11.14 -14.99
N ASP A 79 10.92 11.78 -14.70
CA ASP A 79 12.23 11.42 -15.25
C ASP A 79 12.97 10.37 -14.39
N ALA A 80 12.58 10.25 -13.11
CA ALA A 80 13.17 9.28 -12.18
C ALA A 80 12.10 8.77 -11.18
N PRO A 81 11.36 7.70 -11.50
CA PRO A 81 10.22 7.23 -10.69
C PRO A 81 10.56 6.75 -9.27
N SER A 82 11.84 6.56 -8.97
CA SER A 82 12.39 6.26 -7.64
C SER A 82 12.65 7.52 -6.80
N VAL A 83 12.61 8.70 -7.41
CA VAL A 83 12.73 10.00 -6.77
C VAL A 83 11.32 10.57 -6.60
N VAL A 84 11.06 11.17 -5.44
CA VAL A 84 9.84 11.93 -5.15
C VAL A 84 10.05 13.39 -5.56
N ASP A 85 9.09 13.96 -6.30
CA ASP A 85 9.06 15.38 -6.63
C ASP A 85 8.63 16.20 -5.40
N ASP A 86 9.14 17.44 -5.30
CA ASP A 86 8.99 18.37 -4.16
C ASP A 86 7.60 18.37 -3.47
N GLU A 87 7.63 18.57 -2.14
CA GLU A 87 6.52 18.66 -1.15
C GLU A 87 5.26 19.44 -1.60
N LYS A 88 5.34 20.27 -2.64
CA LYS A 88 4.20 21.07 -3.16
C LYS A 88 3.12 20.24 -3.84
N THR A 89 3.41 18.98 -4.18
CA THR A 89 2.47 18.18 -4.99
C THR A 89 1.24 17.73 -4.19
N CYS A 90 1.33 17.66 -2.86
CA CYS A 90 0.25 17.24 -1.97
C CYS A 90 -0.20 18.39 -1.06
N ALA A 91 -0.54 19.53 -1.65
CA ALA A 91 -0.88 20.76 -0.92
C ALA A 91 -2.28 20.75 -0.28
N SER A 92 -3.03 19.65 -0.35
CA SER A 92 -4.36 19.55 0.24
C SER A 92 -4.31 19.55 1.77
N ALA A 93 -5.21 20.32 2.40
CA ALA A 93 -5.40 20.28 3.85
C ALA A 93 -6.18 19.03 4.31
N GLN A 94 -6.81 18.31 3.39
CA GLN A 94 -7.59 17.11 3.66
C GLN A 94 -6.67 15.88 3.64
N GLY A 95 -6.52 15.23 4.80
CA GLY A 95 -5.78 13.97 4.93
C GLY A 95 -6.62 12.77 4.50
N VAL A 96 -5.93 11.73 4.02
CA VAL A 96 -6.52 10.41 3.72
C VAL A 96 -6.03 9.42 4.77
N SER A 97 -6.91 8.54 5.24
CA SER A 97 -6.51 7.47 6.17
C SER A 97 -5.58 6.48 5.47
N VAL A 98 -4.50 6.10 6.15
CA VAL A 98 -3.48 5.19 5.61
C VAL A 98 -3.27 4.01 6.56
N VAL A 99 -3.33 2.79 6.02
CA VAL A 99 -2.82 1.58 6.68
C VAL A 99 -1.78 0.97 5.75
N THR A 100 -0.56 0.74 6.20
CA THR A 100 0.50 0.25 5.31
C THR A 100 1.21 -0.98 5.85
N PHE A 101 1.63 -1.84 4.93
CA PHE A 101 2.32 -3.10 5.21
C PHE A 101 3.68 -3.12 4.53
N TYR A 102 4.72 -3.48 5.28
CA TYR A 102 6.07 -3.66 4.80
C TYR A 102 6.65 -4.95 5.39
N GLY A 103 7.50 -5.63 4.63
CA GLY A 103 8.34 -6.70 5.18
C GLY A 103 9.50 -6.10 5.97
N GLU A 104 9.80 -6.66 7.14
CA GLU A 104 10.94 -6.19 7.96
C GLU A 104 12.29 -6.41 7.27
N ASP A 105 12.39 -7.47 6.46
CA ASP A 105 13.58 -7.82 5.67
C ASP A 105 13.48 -7.36 4.20
N ASP A 106 12.55 -6.45 3.87
CA ASP A 106 12.39 -5.95 2.51
C ASP A 106 13.56 -5.02 2.13
N THR A 107 14.44 -5.53 1.27
CA THR A 107 15.60 -4.80 0.76
C THR A 107 15.31 -4.04 -0.55
N VAL A 108 14.12 -4.20 -1.12
CA VAL A 108 13.71 -3.62 -2.41
C VAL A 108 12.87 -2.36 -2.18
N ALA A 109 11.95 -2.39 -1.22
CA ALA A 109 11.13 -1.26 -0.78
C ALA A 109 11.29 -1.01 0.73
N PRO A 110 12.48 -0.57 1.20
CA PRO A 110 12.71 -0.39 2.62
C PRO A 110 11.74 0.65 3.21
N PRO A 111 11.27 0.47 4.45
CA PRO A 111 10.29 1.36 5.10
C PRO A 111 10.81 2.78 5.37
N THR A 112 12.09 3.06 5.11
CA THR A 112 12.74 4.35 5.30
C THR A 112 12.38 5.32 4.17
N GLY A 113 11.32 6.09 4.38
CA GLY A 113 10.87 7.18 3.50
C GLY A 113 9.40 7.52 3.70
N ALA A 114 8.56 6.51 3.97
CA ALA A 114 7.13 6.69 4.19
C ALA A 114 6.75 7.09 5.63
N MET A 115 7.66 6.89 6.60
CA MET A 115 7.44 7.19 8.03
C MET A 115 7.74 8.66 8.41
N THR A 116 7.66 9.58 7.47
CA THR A 116 7.57 11.02 7.78
C THR A 116 6.27 11.59 7.19
N ILE A 117 5.14 10.91 7.41
CA ILE A 117 3.84 11.58 7.27
C ILE A 117 3.76 12.63 8.37
N ARG A 118 3.55 13.91 8.01
CA ARG A 118 3.20 14.98 8.97
C ARG A 118 1.87 14.61 9.63
N GLY A 119 1.94 13.81 10.69
CA GLY A 119 0.77 13.25 11.38
C GLY A 119 1.00 11.81 11.83
N GLY A 120 1.81 11.65 12.88
CA GLY A 120 1.82 10.50 13.80
C GLY A 120 1.40 9.12 13.27
N ALA A 121 2.26 8.47 12.48
CA ALA A 121 2.24 7.01 12.42
C ALA A 121 3.12 6.47 13.56
N THR A 122 2.51 5.91 14.59
CA THR A 122 3.25 5.16 15.63
C THR A 122 3.61 3.79 15.07
N THR A 123 4.89 3.52 14.85
CA THR A 123 5.39 2.15 14.76
C THR A 123 5.36 1.56 16.17
N SER A 124 4.54 0.53 16.39
CA SER A 124 4.84 -0.41 17.47
C SER A 124 6.05 -1.23 17.02
N PRO A 125 7.19 -1.20 17.72
CA PRO A 125 8.29 -2.09 17.39
C PRO A 125 7.84 -3.55 17.58
N PRO A 126 8.30 -4.50 16.74
CA PRO A 126 8.00 -5.91 16.93
C PRO A 126 8.53 -6.37 18.30
N PRO A 127 7.84 -7.28 19.01
CA PRO A 127 8.41 -7.90 20.20
C PRO A 127 9.73 -8.60 19.80
N SER A 128 10.81 -8.28 20.51
CA SER A 128 12.13 -8.85 20.23
C SER A 128 12.06 -10.37 20.22
N ARG A 129 12.41 -11.00 19.07
CA ARG A 129 12.58 -12.45 19.01
C ARG A 129 13.67 -12.86 20.00
N PRO A 130 13.41 -13.78 20.95
CA PRO A 130 14.48 -14.32 21.78
C PRO A 130 15.52 -14.99 20.88
N GLY A 131 16.78 -14.62 21.05
CA GLY A 131 17.90 -15.19 20.30
C GLY A 131 18.05 -16.70 20.54
N PRO A 132 18.71 -17.42 19.62
CA PRO A 132 18.90 -18.87 19.79
C PRO A 132 19.72 -19.14 21.05
N THR A 133 19.14 -19.86 22.01
CA THR A 133 19.85 -20.40 23.16
C THR A 133 20.88 -21.41 22.68
N SER A 134 22.17 -21.11 22.87
CA SER A 134 23.23 -22.07 22.60
C SER A 134 23.25 -23.16 23.68
N THR A 135 22.66 -24.31 23.39
CA THR A 135 22.86 -25.50 24.21
C THR A 135 24.25 -26.06 23.90
N SER A 136 25.21 -25.75 24.77
CA SER A 136 26.53 -26.41 24.81
C SER A 136 26.33 -27.90 25.11
N ALA A 137 26.42 -28.75 24.08
CA ALA A 137 26.48 -30.19 24.25
C ALA A 137 27.84 -30.57 24.84
N ARG A 138 27.86 -30.87 26.14
CA ARG A 138 29.01 -31.41 26.84
C ARG A 138 29.29 -32.83 26.30
N ARG A 139 30.31 -32.98 25.44
CA ARG A 139 30.84 -34.31 25.08
C ARG A 139 31.29 -35.02 26.37
N ARG A 140 30.83 -36.25 26.54
CA ARG A 140 31.45 -37.26 27.41
C ARG A 140 32.20 -38.25 26.52
#